data_AF-A0A8S3WJK8-F1
#
_entry.id   AF-A0A8S3WJK8-F1
#
_cell.length_a   1.000
_cell.length_b   1.000
_cell.length_c   1.000
_cell.angle_alpha   90.00
_cell.angle_beta   90.00
_cell.angle_gamma   90.00
#
_symmetry.space_group_name_H-M   'P 1'
#
loop_
_entity.id
_entity.type
_entity.pdbx_description
1 polymer ?
#
loop_
_entity_poly.entity_id
_entity_poly.type
_entity_poly.pdbx_seq_one_letter_code
_entity_poly.pdbx_strand_id
1 'polypeptide(L)'
;MTTIILYSQILIALLLSINAVLGDGATKSVTNLDEKGNCTCGGFSTDKITSGNEPLLSQAPGLIVKCNEEGEAACKSLCIALANVTKAKGPEILCNRLKDANELKLSAFFKVCDNPWIYANMTADEPLCCDNTKVKPCASTQKETSTVVVDAKTVM
;
A
#
# COMPACT_ATOMS: atom_id res chain seq x y z
N MET A 1 19.89 -57.95 -8.94
CA MET A 1 19.74 -56.67 -8.18
C MET A 1 19.90 -55.43 -9.07
N THR A 2 20.43 -55.57 -10.30
CA THR A 2 20.65 -54.47 -11.26
C THR A 2 19.42 -54.11 -12.11
N THR A 3 18.48 -55.03 -12.34
CA THR A 3 17.30 -54.80 -13.20
C THR A 3 16.22 -53.90 -12.57
N ILE A 4 16.11 -53.91 -11.24
CA ILE A 4 15.13 -53.09 -10.49
C ILE A 4 15.52 -51.60 -10.50
N ILE A 5 16.83 -51.32 -10.51
CA ILE A 5 17.37 -49.96 -10.53
C ILE A 5 17.09 -49.29 -11.90
N LEU A 6 17.16 -50.05 -12.99
CA LEU A 6 16.86 -49.54 -14.33
C LEU A 6 15.39 -49.11 -14.48
N TYR A 7 14.46 -49.87 -13.89
CA TYR A 7 13.03 -49.57 -13.95
C TYR A 7 12.67 -48.28 -13.20
N SER A 8 13.31 -48.04 -12.05
CA SER A 8 13.11 -46.83 -11.24
C SER A 8 13.56 -45.55 -11.97
N GLN A 9 14.70 -45.60 -12.67
CA GLN A 9 15.22 -44.46 -13.42
C GLN A 9 14.35 -44.13 -14.66
N ILE A 10 13.78 -45.15 -15.31
CA ILE A 10 12.86 -44.97 -16.45
C ILE A 10 11.54 -44.35 -15.98
N LEU A 11 11.02 -44.74 -14.81
CA LEU A 11 9.78 -44.17 -14.25
C LEU A 11 9.93 -42.67 -13.92
N ILE A 12 11.08 -42.28 -13.36
CA ILE A 12 11.37 -40.88 -13.02
C ILE A 12 11.49 -40.02 -14.28
N ALA A 13 12.11 -40.54 -15.35
CA ALA A 13 12.20 -39.85 -16.63
C ALA A 13 10.84 -39.69 -17.33
N LEU A 14 9.94 -40.67 -17.18
CA LEU A 14 8.57 -40.60 -17.71
C LEU A 14 7.70 -39.58 -16.96
N LEU A 15 7.92 -39.38 -15.66
CA LEU A 15 7.20 -38.38 -14.85
C LEU A 15 7.65 -36.93 -15.13
N LEU A 16 8.92 -36.73 -15.49
CA LEU A 16 9.45 -35.39 -15.79
C LEU A 16 9.02 -34.87 -17.17
N SER A 17 8.64 -35.75 -18.10
CA SER A 17 8.28 -35.37 -19.47
C SER A 17 6.83 -34.89 -19.63
N ILE A 18 5.97 -35.03 -18.62
CA ILE A 18 4.55 -34.60 -18.69
C ILE A 18 4.38 -33.11 -18.37
N ASN A 19 5.40 -32.44 -17.80
CA ASN A 19 5.30 -31.02 -17.38
C ASN A 19 5.89 -30.01 -18.38
N ALA A 20 6.27 -30.42 -19.58
CA ALA A 20 6.88 -29.54 -20.59
C ALA A 20 5.96 -29.19 -21.78
N VAL A 21 4.64 -29.14 -21.56
CA VAL A 21 3.71 -28.47 -22.47
C VAL A 21 3.45 -27.06 -21.93
N LEU A 22 4.29 -26.10 -22.35
CA LEU A 22 3.93 -24.69 -22.36
C LEU A 22 3.25 -24.40 -23.70
N GLY A 23 2.04 -23.85 -23.64
CA GLY A 23 1.28 -23.41 -24.80
C GLY A 23 0.15 -22.50 -24.36
N ASP A 24 0.52 -21.28 -24.01
CA ASP A 24 -0.26 -20.03 -24.03
C ASP A 24 -1.79 -20.18 -24.05
N GLY A 25 -2.37 -20.26 -22.86
CA GLY A 25 -3.75 -19.89 -22.64
C GLY A 25 -3.74 -18.95 -21.45
N ALA A 26 -3.82 -17.65 -21.72
CA ALA A 26 -4.29 -16.69 -20.73
C ALA A 26 -5.62 -17.22 -20.18
N THR A 27 -5.53 -17.98 -19.09
CA THR A 27 -6.67 -18.33 -18.28
C THR A 27 -7.02 -17.01 -17.64
N LYS A 28 -7.84 -16.22 -18.34
CA LYS A 28 -8.77 -15.33 -17.65
C LYS A 28 -9.46 -16.25 -16.68
N SER A 29 -9.01 -16.24 -15.42
CA SER A 29 -9.78 -16.74 -14.31
C SER A 29 -11.17 -16.20 -14.56
N VAL A 30 -12.14 -17.11 -14.72
CA VAL A 30 -13.54 -16.72 -14.79
C VAL A 30 -13.75 -15.99 -13.47
N THR A 31 -13.70 -14.66 -13.52
CA THR A 31 -14.03 -13.81 -12.40
C THR A 31 -15.46 -14.17 -12.09
N ASN A 32 -15.64 -14.95 -11.03
CA ASN A 32 -16.95 -15.15 -10.46
C ASN A 32 -17.39 -13.72 -10.10
N LEU A 33 -18.33 -13.15 -10.85
CA LEU A 33 -18.79 -11.78 -10.63
C LEU A 33 -19.39 -11.59 -9.21
N ASP A 34 -19.65 -12.72 -8.55
CA ASP A 34 -20.12 -12.85 -7.17
C ASP A 34 -19.01 -13.14 -6.16
N GLU A 35 -17.74 -13.21 -6.56
CA GLU A 35 -16.61 -13.34 -5.64
C GLU A 35 -16.57 -12.13 -4.70
N LYS A 36 -16.45 -12.41 -3.41
CA LYS A 36 -16.39 -11.39 -2.36
C LYS A 36 -15.18 -11.61 -1.49
N GLY A 37 -14.59 -10.51 -1.03
CA GLY A 37 -13.44 -10.54 -0.16
C GLY A 37 -13.32 -9.30 0.70
N ASN A 38 -12.26 -9.27 1.50
CA ASN A 38 -12.00 -8.18 2.42
C ASN A 38 -11.53 -6.94 1.66
N CYS A 39 -12.05 -5.78 2.07
CA CYS A 39 -11.42 -4.50 1.82
C CYS A 39 -10.29 -4.28 2.85
N THR A 40 -9.12 -3.86 2.38
CA THR A 40 -7.98 -3.49 3.24
C THR A 40 -7.43 -2.13 2.82
N CYS A 41 -7.17 -1.26 3.80
CA CYS A 41 -6.56 0.05 3.61
C CYS A 41 -5.09 0.01 4.03
N GLY A 42 -4.23 0.65 3.24
CA GLY A 42 -2.79 0.69 3.45
C GLY A 42 -2.26 2.13 3.43
N GLY A 43 -1.28 2.44 4.28
CA GLY A 43 -0.52 3.68 4.25
C GLY A 43 0.91 3.41 3.81
N PHE A 44 1.36 4.05 2.73
CA PHE A 44 2.71 3.89 2.15
C PHE A 44 3.48 5.22 2.22
N SER A 45 4.81 5.16 2.17
CA SER A 45 5.68 6.34 2.16
C SER A 45 5.73 7.07 0.80
N THR A 46 5.06 6.54 -0.22
CA THR A 46 5.11 7.00 -1.61
C THR A 46 3.77 6.73 -2.30
N ASP A 47 3.40 7.56 -3.28
CA ASP A 47 2.23 7.40 -4.14
C ASP A 47 2.47 6.41 -5.30
N LYS A 48 3.72 5.97 -5.49
CA LYS A 48 4.15 4.99 -6.48
C LYS A 48 4.83 3.84 -5.78
N ILE A 49 4.22 2.67 -5.87
CA ILE A 49 4.74 1.42 -5.30
C ILE A 49 5.06 0.43 -6.41
N THR A 50 6.07 -0.40 -6.19
CA THR A 50 6.41 -1.55 -7.02
C THR A 50 6.05 -2.84 -6.29
N SER A 51 6.09 -3.96 -7.01
CA SER A 51 5.90 -5.29 -6.41
C SER A 51 6.94 -5.51 -5.30
N GLY A 52 6.47 -5.69 -4.07
CA GLY A 52 7.33 -5.91 -2.89
C GLY A 52 7.34 -4.76 -1.88
N ASN A 53 6.78 -3.58 -2.20
CA ASN A 53 6.55 -2.56 -1.18
C ASN A 53 5.49 -3.03 -0.18
N GLU A 54 5.81 -2.93 1.11
CA GLU A 54 4.86 -3.18 2.20
C GLU A 54 4.32 -1.86 2.77
N PRO A 55 3.06 -1.85 3.24
CA PRO A 55 2.50 -0.67 3.88
C PRO A 55 3.12 -0.45 5.27
N LEU A 56 3.35 0.81 5.62
CA LEU A 56 3.73 1.24 6.98
C LEU A 56 2.60 0.97 7.99
N LEU A 57 1.35 1.05 7.52
CA LEU A 57 0.15 0.72 8.26
C LEU A 57 -0.81 -0.03 7.34
N SER A 58 -1.32 -1.18 7.77
CA SER A 58 -2.37 -1.92 7.10
C SER A 58 -3.53 -2.13 8.06
N GLN A 59 -4.76 -1.88 7.61
CA GLN A 59 -5.99 -2.03 8.40
C GLN A 59 -7.08 -2.67 7.53
N ALA A 60 -7.72 -3.73 8.05
CA ALA A 60 -8.88 -4.34 7.43
C ALA A 60 -10.14 -3.95 8.24
N PRO A 61 -10.92 -2.95 7.78
CA PRO A 61 -12.07 -2.43 8.53
C PRO A 61 -13.28 -3.38 8.60
N GLY A 62 -13.14 -4.64 8.19
CA GLY A 62 -14.20 -5.65 8.23
C GLY A 62 -15.27 -5.51 7.14
N LEU A 63 -15.06 -4.63 6.16
CA LEU A 63 -15.96 -4.50 5.01
C LEU A 63 -15.70 -5.62 4.00
N ILE A 64 -16.72 -6.40 3.69
CA ILE A 64 -16.74 -7.38 2.60
C ILE A 64 -17.33 -6.74 1.36
N VAL A 65 -16.59 -6.78 0.25
CA VAL A 65 -17.01 -6.20 -1.03
C VAL A 65 -16.87 -7.23 -2.15
N LYS A 66 -17.50 -6.97 -3.29
CA LYS A 66 -17.27 -7.76 -4.52
C LYS A 66 -15.85 -7.54 -5.04
N CYS A 67 -15.23 -8.56 -5.63
CA CYS A 67 -13.91 -8.44 -6.26
C CYS A 67 -14.02 -7.84 -7.68
N ASN A 68 -14.64 -6.66 -7.78
CA ASN A 68 -14.86 -5.94 -9.03
C ASN A 68 -14.80 -4.41 -8.82
N GLU A 69 -15.01 -3.64 -9.89
CA GLU A 69 -14.93 -2.17 -9.85
C GLU A 69 -15.89 -1.51 -8.84
N GLU A 70 -17.08 -2.08 -8.64
CA GLU A 70 -18.05 -1.61 -7.62
C GLU A 70 -17.46 -1.76 -6.21
N GLY A 71 -16.87 -2.92 -5.92
CA GLY A 71 -16.21 -3.16 -4.64
C GLY A 71 -14.93 -2.35 -4.44
N GLU A 72 -14.16 -2.13 -5.49
CA GLU A 72 -13.00 -1.22 -5.47
C GLU A 72 -13.42 0.22 -5.16
N ALA A 73 -14.47 0.73 -5.79
CA ALA A 73 -14.99 2.07 -5.53
C ALA A 73 -15.48 2.22 -4.08
N ALA A 74 -16.18 1.20 -3.56
CA ALA A 74 -16.65 1.18 -2.17
C ALA A 74 -15.46 1.12 -1.18
N CYS A 75 -14.49 0.24 -1.43
CA CYS A 75 -13.31 0.10 -0.59
C CYS A 75 -12.45 1.37 -0.58
N LYS A 76 -12.21 1.97 -1.76
CA LYS A 76 -11.52 3.25 -1.90
C LYS A 76 -12.19 4.34 -1.08
N SER A 77 -13.51 4.48 -1.20
CA SER A 77 -14.28 5.49 -0.48
C SER A 77 -14.17 5.32 1.04
N LEU A 78 -14.23 4.08 1.53
CA LEU A 78 -14.02 3.77 2.94
C LEU A 78 -12.61 4.13 3.41
N CYS A 79 -11.57 3.76 2.66
CA CYS A 79 -10.20 4.06 3.02
C CYS A 79 -9.92 5.57 3.07
N ILE A 80 -10.47 6.34 2.13
CA ILE A 80 -10.38 7.80 2.14
C ILE A 80 -11.12 8.37 3.36
N ALA A 81 -12.31 7.87 3.68
CA ALA A 81 -13.06 8.32 4.85
C ALA A 81 -12.29 8.06 6.16
N LEU A 82 -11.71 6.87 6.32
CA LEU A 82 -10.87 6.52 7.47
C LEU A 82 -9.64 7.42 7.56
N ALA A 83 -8.94 7.66 6.45
CA ALA A 83 -7.81 8.56 6.40
C ALA A 83 -8.20 9.99 6.81
N ASN A 84 -9.35 10.49 6.36
CA ASN A 84 -9.85 11.82 6.73
C ASN A 84 -10.20 11.93 8.22
N VAL A 85 -10.93 10.95 8.77
CA VAL A 85 -11.30 10.94 10.20
C VAL A 85 -10.06 10.87 11.09
N THR A 86 -9.01 10.19 10.62
CA THR A 86 -7.77 10.05 11.39
C THR A 86 -6.80 11.20 11.20
N LYS A 87 -7.02 12.18 10.29
CA LYS A 87 -6.07 13.28 10.05
C LYS A 87 -5.61 13.99 11.33
N ALA A 88 -6.52 14.25 12.27
CA ALA A 88 -6.21 14.99 13.49
C ALA A 88 -5.32 14.21 14.48
N LYS A 89 -5.43 12.88 14.53
CA LYS A 89 -4.71 12.02 15.48
C LYS A 89 -3.71 11.06 14.83
N GLY A 90 -3.72 11.01 13.50
CA GLY A 90 -2.87 10.19 12.67
C GLY A 90 -1.39 10.44 12.93
N PRO A 91 -0.90 11.70 12.97
CA PRO A 91 0.50 12.00 13.27
C PRO A 91 0.98 11.39 14.59
N GLU A 92 0.23 11.54 15.69
CA GLU A 92 0.57 10.97 16.99
C GLU A 92 0.61 9.43 16.94
N ILE A 93 -0.40 8.80 16.34
CA ILE A 93 -0.49 7.33 16.20
C ILE A 93 0.67 6.79 15.34
N LEU A 94 0.98 7.47 14.24
CA LEU A 94 2.06 7.08 13.33
C LEU A 94 3.42 7.24 13.98
N CYS A 95 3.69 8.33 14.69
CA CYS A 95 4.96 8.49 15.40
C CYS A 95 5.14 7.45 16.51
N ASN A 96 4.08 7.09 17.23
CA ASN A 96 4.14 6.00 18.22
C ASN A 96 4.50 4.65 17.59
N ARG A 97 4.04 4.39 16.35
CA ARG A 97 4.35 3.17 15.62
C ARG A 97 5.75 3.19 14.98
N LEU A 98 6.11 4.30 14.34
CA LEU A 98 7.33 4.42 13.53
C LEU A 98 8.57 4.79 14.35
N LYS A 99 8.37 5.37 15.55
CA LYS A 99 9.37 6.00 16.42
C LYS A 99 9.98 7.25 15.80
N ASP A 100 10.66 7.09 14.67
CA ASP A 100 11.36 8.15 13.97
C ASP A 100 10.92 8.19 12.51
N ALA A 101 10.70 9.40 12.01
CA ALA A 101 10.32 9.66 10.62
C ALA A 101 10.86 11.02 10.23
N ASN A 102 11.38 11.11 9.00
CA ASN A 102 11.88 12.36 8.45
C ASN A 102 11.18 12.64 7.13
N GLU A 103 10.42 13.73 7.11
CA GLU A 103 9.64 14.21 5.97
C GLU A 103 8.75 13.13 5.31
N LEU A 104 8.12 12.29 6.14
CA LEU A 104 7.28 11.21 5.64
C LEU A 104 5.96 11.74 5.09
N LYS A 105 5.73 11.63 3.78
CA LYS A 105 4.43 11.87 3.17
C LYS A 105 3.68 10.55 2.99
N LEU A 106 2.70 10.33 3.85
CA LEU A 106 1.90 9.11 3.81
C LEU A 106 0.89 9.18 2.64
N SER A 107 0.89 8.15 1.80
CA SER A 107 -0.07 7.97 0.71
C SER A 107 -0.99 6.79 0.99
N ALA A 108 -2.28 6.98 0.79
CA ALA A 108 -3.29 5.97 1.02
C ALA A 108 -3.45 5.05 -0.20
N PHE A 109 -3.50 3.76 0.07
CA PHE A 109 -3.77 2.71 -0.88
C PHE A 109 -4.90 1.83 -0.35
N PHE A 110 -5.54 1.11 -1.24
CA PHE A 110 -6.51 0.10 -0.89
C PHE A 110 -6.24 -1.18 -1.68
N LYS A 111 -6.68 -2.31 -1.13
CA LYS A 111 -6.79 -3.55 -1.88
C LYS A 111 -8.12 -4.21 -1.56
N VAL A 112 -8.67 -4.88 -2.55
CA VAL A 112 -9.90 -5.66 -2.44
C VAL A 112 -9.54 -7.10 -2.75
N CYS A 113 -10.00 -8.03 -1.91
CA CYS A 113 -9.64 -9.43 -2.04
C CYS A 113 -8.11 -9.60 -2.00
N ASP A 114 -7.54 -10.53 -2.76
CA ASP A 114 -6.08 -10.72 -2.85
C ASP A 114 -5.45 -10.00 -4.05
N ASN A 115 -6.11 -8.95 -4.53
CA ASN A 115 -5.60 -8.12 -5.62
C ASN A 115 -4.43 -7.22 -5.18
N PRO A 116 -3.63 -6.73 -6.13
CA PRO A 116 -2.59 -5.75 -5.85
C PRO A 116 -3.13 -4.46 -5.21
N TRP A 117 -2.24 -3.75 -4.51
CA TRP A 117 -2.55 -2.44 -3.95
C TRP A 117 -2.80 -1.39 -5.04
N ILE A 118 -3.84 -0.59 -4.86
CA ILE A 118 -4.26 0.48 -5.75
C ILE A 118 -4.19 1.80 -5.00
N TYR A 119 -3.63 2.84 -5.64
CA TYR A 119 -3.55 4.17 -5.05
C TYR A 119 -4.95 4.76 -4.85
N ALA A 120 -5.23 5.24 -3.64
CA ALA A 120 -6.54 5.79 -3.28
C ALA A 120 -6.72 7.25 -3.75
N ASN A 121 -5.77 7.84 -4.48
CA ASN A 121 -5.76 9.25 -4.85
C ASN A 121 -5.73 10.20 -3.64
N MET A 122 -5.04 9.80 -2.58
CA MET A 122 -4.90 10.61 -1.38
C MET A 122 -3.50 10.46 -0.80
N THR A 123 -2.80 11.60 -0.71
CA THR A 123 -1.52 11.75 -0.01
C THR A 123 -1.68 12.84 1.04
N ALA A 124 -1.00 12.68 2.17
CA ALA A 124 -0.97 13.71 3.21
C ALA A 124 -0.43 15.03 2.65
N ASP A 125 -1.15 16.11 2.95
CA ASP A 125 -0.82 17.47 2.49
C ASP A 125 0.54 17.90 3.08
N GLU A 126 0.70 17.69 4.38
CA GLU A 126 1.92 17.98 5.13
C GLU A 126 2.75 16.72 5.39
N PRO A 127 4.09 16.83 5.36
CA PRO A 127 4.97 15.74 5.75
C PRO A 127 4.94 15.52 7.27
N LEU A 128 5.11 14.27 7.69
CA LEU A 128 5.25 13.87 9.07
C LEU A 128 6.73 13.76 9.48
N CYS A 129 7.10 14.43 10.57
CA CYS A 129 8.38 14.25 11.23
C CYS A 129 8.17 13.74 12.65
N CYS A 130 8.89 12.68 12.99
CA CYS A 130 8.86 12.08 14.32
C CYS A 130 10.28 12.08 14.91
N ASP A 131 10.36 12.29 16.22
CA ASP A 131 11.56 12.10 17.01
C ASP A 131 11.18 11.43 18.32
N ASN A 132 11.70 10.22 18.56
CA ASN A 132 11.41 9.45 19.77
C ASN A 132 9.90 9.38 20.07
N THR A 133 9.11 8.95 19.08
CA THR A 133 7.63 8.81 19.13
C THR A 133 6.81 10.10 19.17
N LYS A 134 7.45 11.28 19.24
CA LYS A 134 6.76 12.57 19.27
C LYS A 134 6.73 13.22 17.89
N VAL A 135 5.59 13.83 17.57
CA VAL A 135 5.44 14.67 16.37
C VAL A 135 6.27 15.94 16.54
N LYS A 136 7.04 16.29 15.51
CA LYS A 136 7.78 17.56 15.44
C LYS A 136 7.52 18.26 14.09
N PRO A 137 7.72 19.58 14.01
CA PRO A 137 7.69 20.28 12.72
C PRO A 137 8.76 19.74 11.77
N CYS A 138 8.41 19.55 10.50
CA CYS A 138 9.37 19.25 9.45
C CYS A 138 10.10 20.51 8.98
N ALA A 139 11.33 20.34 8.49
CA ALA A 139 12.13 21.46 7.99
C ALA A 139 11.52 22.12 6.75
N SER A 140 10.91 21.33 5.87
CA SER A 140 10.17 21.80 4.70
C SER A 140 9.04 22.77 5.03
N THR A 141 8.33 22.59 6.15
CA THR A 141 7.20 23.44 6.56
C THR A 141 7.64 24.81 7.12
N GLN A 142 8.90 24.97 7.54
CA GLN A 142 9.40 26.20 8.17
C GLN A 142 9.92 27.25 7.17
N LYS A 143 10.08 26.89 5.89
CA LYS A 143 10.68 27.78 4.87
C LYS A 143 9.76 28.90 4.38
N GLU A 144 8.46 28.89 4.71
CA GLU A 144 7.48 29.84 4.15
C GLU A 144 7.20 31.07 5.03
N THR A 145 7.80 31.21 6.23
CA THR A 145 7.47 32.31 7.18
C THR A 145 8.55 33.39 7.30
N SER A 146 9.51 33.48 6.37
CA SER A 146 10.64 34.41 6.47
C SER A 146 10.76 35.39 5.31
N THR A 147 9.71 36.16 4.97
CA THR A 147 9.86 37.38 4.15
C THR A 147 8.64 38.31 4.16
N VAL A 148 8.19 38.82 5.32
CA VAL A 148 7.49 40.12 5.36
C VAL A 148 7.83 40.85 6.66
N VAL A 149 9.07 41.36 6.76
CA VAL A 149 9.33 42.54 7.59
C VAL A 149 9.41 43.70 6.60
N VAL A 150 8.27 44.34 6.34
CA VAL A 150 8.27 45.63 5.64
C VAL A 150 8.85 46.64 6.63
N ASP A 151 10.08 47.07 6.34
CA ASP A 151 10.78 48.13 7.05
C ASP A 151 9.96 49.43 6.93
N ALA A 152 9.36 49.86 8.03
CA ALA A 152 8.70 51.16 8.14
C ALA A 152 9.69 52.17 8.73
N LYS A 153 10.53 52.76 7.88
CA LYS A 153 11.33 53.97 8.14
C LYS A 153 11.91 54.45 6.79
N THR A 154 11.72 55.66 6.27
CA THR A 154 12.02 56.98 6.85
C THR A 154 11.70 58.05 5.78
N VAL A 155 10.93 59.08 6.16
CA VAL A 155 11.03 60.51 5.81
C VAL A 155 11.40 60.92 4.37
N MET A 156 10.49 61.65 3.71
CA MET A 156 10.71 63.00 3.17
C MET A 156 9.46 63.85 3.35
#